data_AF-A0A2W4MQM5-F1
#
_entry.id   AF-A0A2W4MQM5-F1
#
_cell.length_a   1.000
_cell.length_b   1.000
_cell.length_c   1.000
_cell.angle_alpha   90.00
_cell.angle_beta   90.00
_cell.angle_gamma   90.00
#
_symmetry.space_group_name_H-M   'P 1'
#
loop_
_entity.id
_entity.type
_entity.pdbx_description
1 polymer ?
#
loop_
_entity_poly.entity_id
_entity_poly.type
_entity_poly.pdbx_seq_one_letter_code
_entity_poly.pdbx_strand_id
1 'polypeptide(L)'
;MWLLGAEATRRADRAAMEAGLSGPVLMETAGRTAAAVLLALAGAPDPRRPVVVLAGGGNNGGDGMVLARWLARWAGPAAVRVYLLADPDRLRGEAAIQWWLLRREGVPVRWRGGDGPAGRAGVQPAPNGGAGGTGDGAAPGEDDFLAALRADAARALVAVDALLGVGARGPLRPPAAAALRALAAGGAPVLALDLPSGLDPDTGEAAPETPRATWTVTFGVPKWGLVLRDGPERAGEVLVADIGWPEAPVPPAGGDGGEPPAARVIDPVLARELVPRRPPGAHKGTAGHVTVIGGRAGQAGAPLLAARAALRAGAGTVTVAVPASVRPEVAAQEAALMTYPLPDREGEVDKGAAEAVAALEAGRPARRARVIGPGLGQGRDAAHCLMAWLGGAGPGEVPPTVLDADGLNLVAAAGVERLRHRPGPFPLVLTPHPGEAARLLGCGTGEVQADRPRAALRLAERSGAVVVLKGYGTLVADPHGRLYFCSRGNPGMATAGMGDALAGVIGALLAQGLEPVEAAVLGVYLHALAGDLAAAAAGAPPAGRAAAGWPGAFARLTVGDVIEQLPTAIAWCAQGLPSGTGVAPGPVPGVVWLRPPVATGRQPLRGGER
;
A
#
# COMPACT_ATOMS: atom_id res chain seq x y z
N MET A 1 0.43 7.96 8.93
CA MET A 1 1.50 8.16 7.91
C MET A 1 0.93 8.66 6.58
N TRP A 2 1.69 9.42 5.77
CA TRP A 2 1.31 9.88 4.41
C TRP A 2 2.15 9.20 3.32
N LEU A 3 1.58 9.04 2.13
CA LEU A 3 2.22 8.57 0.90
C LEU A 3 2.23 9.72 -0.11
N LEU A 4 3.42 10.09 -0.59
CA LEU A 4 3.63 11.30 -1.40
C LEU A 4 4.29 10.97 -2.74
N GLY A 5 4.13 11.89 -3.70
CA GLY A 5 4.97 11.94 -4.89
C GLY A 5 6.32 12.61 -4.60
N ALA A 6 7.23 12.53 -5.56
CA ALA A 6 8.59 13.04 -5.45
C ALA A 6 8.66 14.54 -5.17
N GLU A 7 7.84 15.35 -5.85
CA GLU A 7 7.87 16.81 -5.66
C GLU A 7 7.29 17.21 -4.29
N ALA A 8 6.22 16.56 -3.83
CA ALA A 8 5.71 16.69 -2.47
C ALA A 8 6.76 16.30 -1.42
N THR A 9 7.53 15.23 -1.63
CA THR A 9 8.65 14.89 -0.74
C THR A 9 9.69 16.01 -0.70
N ARG A 10 10.12 16.55 -1.85
CA ARG A 10 11.08 17.66 -1.88
C ARG A 10 10.55 18.93 -1.23
N ARG A 11 9.26 19.22 -1.36
CA ARG A 11 8.61 20.32 -0.62
C ARG A 11 8.67 20.09 0.88
N ALA A 12 8.40 18.87 1.35
CA ALA A 12 8.50 18.52 2.76
C ALA A 12 9.93 18.67 3.28
N ASP A 13 10.94 18.23 2.53
CA ASP A 13 12.35 18.45 2.88
C ASP A 13 12.70 19.94 2.97
N ARG A 14 12.28 20.75 2.00
CA ARG A 14 12.50 22.21 2.03
C ARG A 14 11.83 22.86 3.25
N ALA A 15 10.59 22.50 3.54
CA ALA A 15 9.87 23.02 4.70
C ALA A 15 10.55 22.63 6.02
N ALA A 16 11.09 21.40 6.12
CA ALA A 16 11.87 20.98 7.27
C ALA A 16 13.16 21.81 7.43
N MET A 17 13.83 22.14 6.33
CA MET A 17 15.02 23.00 6.35
C MET A 17 14.70 24.44 6.74
N GLU A 18 13.60 25.00 6.23
CA GLU A 18 13.08 26.32 6.60
C GLU A 18 12.69 26.38 8.08
N ALA A 19 12.23 25.26 8.66
CA ALA A 19 11.96 25.11 10.09
C ALA A 19 13.22 24.95 10.96
N GLY A 20 14.43 25.00 10.37
CA GLY A 20 15.70 25.03 11.10
C GLY A 20 16.51 23.73 11.09
N LEU A 21 16.05 22.68 10.39
CA LEU A 21 16.80 21.42 10.26
C LEU A 21 17.79 21.50 9.10
N SER A 22 19.09 21.57 9.38
CA SER A 22 20.08 21.65 8.30
C SER A 22 20.11 20.37 7.44
N GLY A 23 20.32 20.51 6.12
CA GLY A 23 20.45 19.39 5.17
C GLY A 23 21.46 18.32 5.60
N PRO A 24 22.68 18.68 6.06
CA PRO A 24 23.64 17.70 6.59
C PRO A 24 23.12 16.89 7.78
N VAL A 25 22.29 17.47 8.66
CA VAL A 25 21.69 16.77 9.81
C VAL A 25 20.62 15.78 9.35
N LEU A 26 19.80 16.16 8.37
CA LEU A 26 18.81 15.25 7.77
C LEU A 26 19.50 14.04 7.14
N MET A 27 20.56 14.27 6.34
CA MET A 27 21.36 13.22 5.70
C MET A 27 22.09 12.33 6.73
N GLU A 28 22.69 12.93 7.77
CA GLU A 28 23.35 12.17 8.83
C GLU A 28 22.33 11.29 9.59
N THR A 29 21.11 11.79 9.82
CA THR A 29 20.03 11.02 10.44
C THR A 29 19.55 9.89 9.54
N ALA A 30 19.29 10.16 8.26
CA ALA A 30 18.87 9.17 7.27
C ALA A 30 19.86 8.00 7.16
N GLY A 31 21.14 8.30 6.86
CA GLY A 31 22.16 7.26 6.70
C GLY A 31 22.47 6.49 7.99
N ARG A 32 22.50 7.17 9.15
CA ARG A 32 22.70 6.51 10.45
C ARG A 32 21.55 5.55 10.78
N THR A 33 20.31 5.99 10.56
CA THR A 33 19.12 5.16 10.79
C THR A 33 19.12 3.95 9.85
N ALA A 34 19.45 4.14 8.57
CA ALA A 34 19.59 3.04 7.63
C ALA A 34 20.69 2.03 8.04
N ALA A 35 21.83 2.52 8.56
CA ALA A 35 22.89 1.65 9.09
C ALA A 35 22.38 0.82 10.30
N ALA A 36 21.64 1.44 11.21
CA ALA A 36 21.07 0.76 12.38
C ALA A 36 20.01 -0.28 11.97
N VAL A 37 19.16 0.03 10.98
CA VAL A 37 18.21 -0.91 10.39
C VAL A 37 18.94 -2.10 9.76
N LEU A 38 19.99 -1.86 8.97
CA LEU A 38 20.81 -2.92 8.37
C LEU A 38 21.35 -3.86 9.45
N LEU A 39 21.95 -3.32 10.51
CA LEU A 39 22.47 -4.13 11.62
C LEU A 39 21.38 -4.97 12.29
N ALA A 40 20.21 -4.39 12.53
CA ALA A 40 19.11 -5.08 13.20
C ALA A 40 18.50 -6.20 12.34
N LEU A 41 18.50 -6.05 11.01
CA LEU A 41 17.93 -7.03 10.09
C LEU A 41 18.94 -8.12 9.68
N ALA A 42 20.20 -7.74 9.42
CA ALA A 42 21.21 -8.61 8.83
C ALA A 42 22.35 -9.01 9.80
N GLY A 43 22.47 -8.35 10.95
CA GLY A 43 23.59 -8.51 11.88
C GLY A 43 24.80 -7.63 11.54
N ALA A 44 25.85 -7.76 12.35
CA ALA A 44 27.09 -7.00 12.17
C ALA A 44 27.93 -7.54 10.98
N PRO A 45 28.44 -6.67 10.09
CA PRO A 45 29.36 -7.09 9.03
C PRO A 45 30.76 -7.37 9.57
N ASP A 46 31.55 -8.10 8.78
CA ASP A 46 32.96 -8.35 9.05
C ASP A 46 33.77 -8.37 7.74
N PRO A 47 35.12 -8.36 7.77
CA PRO A 47 35.92 -8.31 6.55
C PRO A 47 35.74 -9.48 5.57
N ARG A 48 35.26 -10.65 6.03
CA ARG A 48 34.93 -11.81 5.18
C ARG A 48 33.55 -11.68 4.57
N ARG A 49 32.61 -11.07 5.30
CA ARG A 49 31.24 -10.77 4.84
C ARG A 49 30.96 -9.26 4.95
N PRO A 50 31.56 -8.44 4.07
CA PRO A 50 31.47 -6.99 4.20
C PRO A 50 30.08 -6.48 3.79
N VAL A 51 29.75 -5.26 4.19
CA VAL A 51 28.70 -4.49 3.52
C VAL A 51 29.31 -3.76 2.32
N VAL A 52 28.68 -3.91 1.16
CA VAL A 52 29.14 -3.29 -0.10
C VAL A 52 28.15 -2.21 -0.50
N VAL A 53 28.58 -0.96 -0.53
CA VAL A 53 27.73 0.21 -0.83
C VAL A 53 28.02 0.72 -2.23
N LEU A 54 27.03 0.70 -3.10
CA LEU A 54 27.07 1.38 -4.41
C LEU A 54 26.45 2.78 -4.27
N ALA A 55 27.29 3.81 -4.31
CA ALA A 55 26.91 5.20 -4.08
C ALA A 55 26.90 6.03 -5.37
N GLY A 56 25.88 6.89 -5.50
CA GLY A 56 25.81 7.92 -6.53
C GLY A 56 26.49 9.24 -6.14
N GLY A 57 26.40 10.24 -7.01
CA GLY A 57 26.95 11.58 -6.75
C GLY A 57 25.99 12.58 -6.10
N GLY A 58 24.72 12.22 -5.94
CA GLY A 58 23.68 13.06 -5.34
C GLY A 58 23.41 12.71 -3.87
N ASN A 59 22.30 13.23 -3.33
CA ASN A 59 21.97 13.07 -1.91
C ASN A 59 21.83 11.61 -1.48
N ASN A 60 21.22 10.74 -2.29
CA ASN A 60 21.12 9.30 -1.96
C ASN A 60 22.51 8.64 -1.81
N GLY A 61 23.48 9.05 -2.63
CA GLY A 61 24.87 8.61 -2.49
C GLY A 61 25.51 9.14 -1.21
N GLY A 62 25.17 10.37 -0.81
CA GLY A 62 25.49 10.94 0.50
C GLY A 62 24.97 10.09 1.67
N ASP A 63 23.69 9.68 1.63
CA ASP A 63 23.09 8.79 2.64
C ASP A 63 23.84 7.45 2.71
N GLY A 64 24.21 6.89 1.56
CA GLY A 64 25.04 5.67 1.46
C GLY A 64 26.43 5.84 2.09
N MET A 65 27.06 6.99 1.90
CA MET A 65 28.35 7.31 2.51
C MET A 65 28.24 7.51 4.03
N VAL A 66 27.16 8.13 4.53
CA VAL A 66 26.86 8.21 5.97
C VAL A 66 26.69 6.80 6.54
N LEU A 67 25.86 5.96 5.90
CA LEU A 67 25.66 4.57 6.31
C LEU A 67 27.00 3.83 6.42
N ALA A 68 27.86 3.96 5.41
CA ALA A 68 29.17 3.33 5.38
C ALA A 68 30.06 3.79 6.55
N ARG A 69 30.07 5.09 6.86
CA ARG A 69 30.82 5.65 8.01
C ARG A 69 30.34 5.08 9.34
N TRP A 70 29.03 5.00 9.56
CA TRP A 70 28.48 4.46 10.81
C TRP A 70 28.79 2.97 10.97
N LEU A 71 28.62 2.17 9.92
CA LEU A 71 29.00 0.76 9.96
C LEU A 71 30.51 0.58 10.20
N ALA A 72 31.36 1.40 9.56
CA ALA A 72 32.80 1.35 9.79
C ALA A 72 33.18 1.68 11.24
N ARG A 73 32.51 2.65 11.86
CA ARG A 73 32.70 2.98 13.28
C ARG A 73 32.26 1.87 14.22
N TRP A 74 31.21 1.14 13.88
CA TRP A 74 30.66 0.07 14.73
C TRP A 74 31.32 -1.30 14.51
N ALA A 75 31.71 -1.64 13.29
CA ALA A 75 32.20 -2.97 12.89
C ALA A 75 33.64 -2.97 12.34
N GLY A 76 34.27 -1.80 12.23
CA GLY A 76 35.62 -1.62 11.69
C GLY A 76 35.62 -1.26 10.20
N PRO A 77 36.56 -0.43 9.71
CA PRO A 77 36.58 0.04 8.32
C PRO A 77 36.65 -1.06 7.28
N ALA A 78 37.36 -2.17 7.58
CA ALA A 78 37.50 -3.30 6.66
C ALA A 78 36.22 -4.13 6.47
N ALA A 79 35.20 -3.93 7.32
CA ALA A 79 33.89 -4.57 7.20
C ALA A 79 32.97 -3.88 6.17
N VAL A 80 33.40 -2.76 5.58
CA VAL A 80 32.60 -1.96 4.64
C VAL A 80 33.42 -1.67 3.38
N ARG A 81 32.79 -1.66 2.22
CA ARG A 81 33.40 -1.26 0.95
C ARG A 81 32.47 -0.31 0.22
N VAL A 82 32.99 0.81 -0.28
CA VAL A 82 32.20 1.81 -1.01
C VAL A 82 32.66 1.88 -2.46
N TYR A 83 31.70 1.74 -3.36
CA TYR A 83 31.84 1.90 -4.80
C TYR A 83 31.14 3.18 -5.22
N LEU A 84 31.89 4.22 -5.55
CA LEU A 84 31.35 5.51 -5.96
C LEU A 84 31.29 5.61 -7.49
N LEU A 85 30.09 5.69 -8.06
CA LEU A 85 29.93 5.79 -9.51
C LEU A 85 30.31 7.18 -10.07
N ALA A 86 30.15 8.21 -9.24
CA ALA A 86 30.48 9.59 -9.60
C ALA A 86 31.98 9.89 -9.47
N ASP A 87 32.43 10.89 -10.22
CA ASP A 87 33.73 11.51 -10.02
C ASP A 87 33.72 12.29 -8.70
N PRO A 88 34.60 11.95 -7.73
CA PRO A 88 34.67 12.64 -6.43
C PRO A 88 34.84 14.16 -6.55
N ASP A 89 35.58 14.63 -7.55
CA ASP A 89 35.86 16.07 -7.74
C ASP A 89 34.62 16.83 -8.25
N ARG A 90 33.59 16.10 -8.68
CA ARG A 90 32.31 16.64 -9.13
C ARG A 90 31.22 16.57 -8.07
N LEU A 91 31.49 16.00 -6.89
CA LEU A 91 30.54 16.00 -5.79
C LEU A 91 30.28 17.43 -5.30
N ARG A 92 29.04 17.73 -4.93
CA ARG A 92 28.61 19.04 -4.43
C ARG A 92 27.69 18.85 -3.22
N GLY A 93 27.42 19.95 -2.51
CA GLY A 93 26.50 19.97 -1.37
C GLY A 93 26.84 18.95 -0.28
N GLU A 94 25.83 18.31 0.26
CA GLU A 94 25.92 17.36 1.35
C GLU A 94 26.73 16.11 0.96
N ALA A 95 26.59 15.62 -0.28
CA ALA A 95 27.35 14.45 -0.74
C ALA A 95 28.88 14.71 -0.73
N ALA A 96 29.32 15.93 -1.06
CA ALA A 96 30.75 16.29 -0.98
C ALA A 96 31.26 16.32 0.46
N ILE A 97 30.43 16.81 1.40
CA ILE A 97 30.75 16.80 2.84
C ILE A 97 30.92 15.35 3.31
N GLN A 98 29.99 14.46 2.94
CA GLN A 98 30.02 13.07 3.35
C GLN A 98 31.17 12.28 2.74
N TRP A 99 31.54 12.57 1.49
CA TRP A 99 32.75 12.05 0.87
C TRP A 99 34.00 12.42 1.66
N TRP A 100 34.16 13.71 2.00
CA TRP A 100 35.31 14.18 2.76
C TRP A 100 35.40 13.50 4.13
N LEU A 101 34.28 13.32 4.83
CA LEU A 101 34.23 12.61 6.10
C LEU A 101 34.57 11.12 5.95
N LEU A 102 34.00 10.45 4.95
CA LEU A 102 34.23 9.02 4.69
C LEU A 102 35.72 8.70 4.47
N ARG A 103 36.42 9.57 3.73
CA ARG A 103 37.86 9.42 3.47
C ARG A 103 38.71 9.47 4.74
N ARG A 104 38.25 10.13 5.80
CA ARG A 104 38.97 10.22 7.08
C ARG A 104 38.75 9.01 7.99
N GLU A 105 37.71 8.23 7.74
CA GLU A 105 37.35 7.03 8.53
C GLU A 105 38.11 5.77 8.05
N GLY A 106 38.93 5.88 7.01
CA GLY A 106 39.73 4.75 6.49
C GLY A 106 38.92 3.67 5.79
N VAL A 107 37.67 3.94 5.41
CA VAL A 107 36.82 3.00 4.67
C VAL A 107 37.41 2.73 3.29
N PRO A 108 37.56 1.46 2.87
CA PRO A 108 37.93 1.12 1.50
C PRO A 108 36.94 1.69 0.49
N VAL A 109 37.44 2.52 -0.43
CA VAL A 109 36.65 3.18 -1.46
C VAL A 109 37.30 2.97 -2.83
N ARG A 110 36.49 2.57 -3.82
CA ARG A 110 36.84 2.54 -5.24
C ARG A 110 35.85 3.41 -5.99
N TRP A 111 36.31 4.29 -6.88
CA TRP A 111 35.44 5.11 -7.72
C TRP A 111 35.64 4.73 -9.19
N ARG A 112 34.65 5.02 -10.05
CA ARG A 112 34.61 4.50 -11.43
C ARG A 112 35.88 4.78 -12.28
N GLY A 113 36.61 5.86 -11.99
CA GLY A 113 37.83 6.21 -12.72
C GLY A 113 39.14 5.63 -12.17
N GLY A 114 39.12 4.79 -11.12
CA GLY A 114 40.27 4.01 -10.66
C GLY A 114 40.49 3.98 -9.14
N ASP A 115 41.54 3.25 -8.72
CA ASP A 115 41.98 3.14 -7.31
C ASP A 115 42.99 4.23 -6.94
N GLY A 116 42.58 5.22 -6.14
CA GLY A 116 43.53 6.21 -5.60
C GLY A 116 42.89 7.56 -5.23
N PRO A 117 43.56 8.39 -4.40
CA PRO A 117 42.98 9.62 -3.86
C PRO A 117 42.68 10.60 -4.99
N ALA A 118 41.43 11.06 -5.09
CA ALA A 118 41.13 12.29 -5.82
C ALA A 118 42.02 13.40 -5.24
N GLY A 119 42.82 14.02 -6.08
CA GLY A 119 43.88 14.92 -5.65
C GLY A 119 43.34 16.14 -4.90
N ARG A 120 44.09 16.49 -3.84
CA ARG A 120 44.10 17.76 -3.08
C ARG A 120 42.97 17.97 -2.06
N ALA A 121 43.34 17.75 -0.80
CA ALA A 121 42.73 18.42 0.34
C ALA A 121 42.72 19.94 0.11
N GLY A 122 41.53 20.54 0.03
CA GLY A 122 41.35 21.98 0.12
C GLY A 122 40.81 22.65 -1.14
N VAL A 123 39.54 22.41 -1.48
CA VAL A 123 38.75 23.38 -2.27
C VAL A 123 37.32 23.41 -1.69
N GLN A 124 36.90 24.59 -1.22
CA GLN A 124 35.52 24.84 -0.77
C GLN A 124 34.53 24.71 -1.93
N PRO A 125 33.28 24.26 -1.69
CA PRO A 125 32.28 24.10 -2.74
C PRO A 125 31.83 25.45 -3.32
N ALA A 126 31.83 25.56 -4.66
CA ALA A 126 31.29 26.69 -5.41
C ALA A 126 29.80 26.50 -5.75
N PRO A 127 29.01 27.58 -5.97
CA PRO A 127 27.57 27.50 -6.19
C PRO A 127 27.17 27.09 -7.62
N ASN A 128 25.95 26.57 -7.72
CA ASN A 128 25.35 25.82 -8.84
C ASN A 128 25.39 26.49 -10.22
N GLY A 129 25.83 25.72 -11.22
CA GLY A 129 25.58 25.93 -12.65
C GLY A 129 25.52 24.56 -13.36
N GLY A 130 24.47 24.34 -14.15
CA GLY A 130 24.10 23.02 -14.70
C GLY A 130 25.19 22.31 -15.51
N ALA A 131 25.30 21.00 -15.32
CA ALA A 131 26.25 20.15 -16.03
C ALA A 131 25.60 19.54 -17.28
N GLY A 132 25.96 20.08 -18.46
CA GLY A 132 25.87 19.39 -19.75
C GLY A 132 27.27 18.98 -20.20
N GLY A 133 27.43 17.78 -20.76
CA GLY A 133 28.69 17.33 -21.36
C GLY A 133 28.83 15.81 -21.46
N THR A 134 28.66 15.31 -22.68
CA THR A 134 28.70 13.93 -23.17
C THR A 134 30.12 13.40 -23.40
N GLY A 135 30.30 12.08 -23.30
CA GLY A 135 31.49 11.36 -23.77
C GLY A 135 31.28 9.85 -23.68
N ASP A 136 31.03 9.23 -24.84
CA ASP A 136 30.86 7.78 -25.03
C ASP A 136 32.22 7.08 -25.23
N GLY A 137 32.44 6.03 -24.45
CA GLY A 137 33.60 5.13 -24.51
C GLY A 137 33.93 4.59 -23.11
N ALA A 138 33.67 3.30 -22.86
CA ALA A 138 34.01 2.67 -21.57
C ALA A 138 35.53 2.74 -21.37
N ALA A 139 35.95 3.47 -20.33
CA ALA A 139 37.36 3.62 -20.01
C ALA A 139 37.91 2.29 -19.43
N PRO A 140 39.21 1.97 -19.58
CA PRO A 140 39.82 0.75 -19.04
C PRO A 140 39.59 0.51 -17.53
N GLY A 141 39.29 1.57 -16.76
CA GLY A 141 38.95 1.47 -15.33
C GLY A 141 37.50 1.07 -15.03
N GLU A 142 36.58 1.15 -16.00
CA GLU A 142 35.17 0.80 -15.80
C GLU A 142 34.97 -0.71 -15.69
N ASP A 143 35.66 -1.50 -16.51
CA ASP A 143 35.58 -2.96 -16.46
C ASP A 143 36.15 -3.52 -15.14
N ASP A 144 37.28 -2.97 -14.66
CA ASP A 144 37.86 -3.35 -13.36
C ASP A 144 36.94 -2.92 -12.19
N PHE A 145 36.35 -1.72 -12.26
CA PHE A 145 35.37 -1.25 -11.29
C PHE A 145 34.19 -2.22 -11.16
N LEU A 146 33.58 -2.61 -12.28
CA LEU A 146 32.42 -3.50 -12.30
C LEU A 146 32.79 -4.93 -11.87
N ALA A 147 33.96 -5.43 -12.28
CA ALA A 147 34.46 -6.75 -11.88
C ALA A 147 34.66 -6.85 -10.37
N ALA A 148 35.30 -5.85 -9.76
CA ALA A 148 35.50 -5.83 -8.32
C ALA A 148 34.20 -5.62 -7.54
N LEU A 149 33.31 -4.74 -8.01
CA LEU A 149 31.98 -4.56 -7.41
C LEU A 149 31.24 -5.91 -7.34
N ARG A 150 31.24 -6.66 -8.45
CA ARG A 150 30.61 -7.98 -8.51
C ARG A 150 31.27 -8.98 -7.57
N ALA A 151 32.61 -9.02 -7.53
CA ALA A 151 33.35 -9.94 -6.66
C ALA A 151 33.12 -9.64 -5.17
N ASP A 152 33.07 -8.37 -4.79
CA ASP A 152 32.78 -7.95 -3.41
C ASP A 152 31.32 -8.21 -3.05
N ALA A 153 30.38 -7.89 -3.94
CA ALA A 153 28.96 -8.16 -3.74
C ALA A 153 28.69 -9.66 -3.55
N ALA A 154 29.44 -10.55 -4.23
CA ALA A 154 29.29 -12.00 -4.11
C ALA A 154 29.60 -12.57 -2.73
N ARG A 155 30.44 -11.87 -1.94
CA ARG A 155 30.76 -12.25 -0.55
C ARG A 155 30.07 -11.36 0.48
N ALA A 156 29.28 -10.37 0.05
CA ALA A 156 28.73 -9.37 0.94
C ALA A 156 27.73 -9.99 1.94
N LEU A 157 27.70 -9.45 3.16
CA LEU A 157 26.58 -9.67 4.08
C LEU A 157 25.31 -9.06 3.49
N VAL A 158 25.41 -7.81 3.04
CA VAL A 158 24.36 -7.03 2.36
C VAL A 158 25.02 -6.13 1.32
N ALA A 159 24.40 -6.06 0.15
CA ALA A 159 24.69 -5.07 -0.87
C ALA A 159 23.75 -3.87 -0.69
N VAL A 160 24.28 -2.65 -0.61
CA VAL A 160 23.50 -1.41 -0.43
C VAL A 160 23.43 -0.67 -1.75
N ASP A 161 22.21 -0.43 -2.21
CA ASP A 161 21.90 0.44 -3.33
C ASP A 161 21.62 1.86 -2.80
N ALA A 162 22.56 2.76 -3.03
CA ALA A 162 22.49 4.17 -2.70
C ALA A 162 22.78 5.04 -3.96
N LEU A 163 22.41 4.53 -5.14
CA LEU A 163 22.81 5.15 -6.40
C LEU A 163 21.89 6.33 -6.79
N LEU A 164 20.58 6.11 -6.84
CA LEU A 164 19.55 7.10 -7.20
C LEU A 164 18.38 6.99 -6.21
N GLY A 165 17.83 8.13 -5.77
CA GLY A 165 16.64 8.18 -4.90
C GLY A 165 15.47 8.88 -5.60
N VAL A 166 14.71 9.68 -4.86
CA VAL A 166 13.53 10.46 -5.33
C VAL A 166 13.76 11.37 -6.55
N GLY A 167 15.02 11.66 -6.89
CA GLY A 167 15.42 12.39 -8.10
C GLY A 167 15.41 11.56 -9.39
N ALA A 168 15.27 10.23 -9.31
CA ALA A 168 15.28 9.35 -10.47
C ALA A 168 14.12 9.68 -11.42
N ARG A 169 14.43 9.77 -12.71
CA ARG A 169 13.46 9.97 -13.80
C ARG A 169 13.96 9.24 -15.05
N GLY A 170 13.03 8.57 -15.74
CA GLY A 170 13.30 7.94 -17.03
C GLY A 170 14.31 6.79 -16.96
N PRO A 171 14.84 6.35 -18.12
CA PRO A 171 15.71 5.19 -18.19
C PRO A 171 17.07 5.43 -17.52
N LEU A 172 17.66 4.36 -16.99
CA LEU A 172 18.99 4.38 -16.40
C LEU A 172 20.05 4.70 -17.46
N ARG A 173 20.99 5.58 -17.13
CA ARG A 173 22.18 5.82 -17.95
C ARG A 173 23.07 4.56 -17.99
N PRO A 174 23.78 4.27 -19.09
CA PRO A 174 24.51 3.00 -19.24
C PRO A 174 25.46 2.65 -18.07
N PRO A 175 26.25 3.57 -17.49
CA PRO A 175 27.12 3.23 -16.36
C PRO A 175 26.34 2.86 -15.08
N ALA A 176 25.20 3.50 -14.85
CA ALA A 176 24.33 3.19 -13.70
C ALA A 176 23.70 1.81 -13.87
N ALA A 177 23.18 1.52 -15.07
CA ALA A 177 22.64 0.22 -15.43
C ALA A 177 23.68 -0.91 -15.28
N ALA A 178 24.91 -0.68 -15.74
CA ALA A 178 26.00 -1.65 -15.61
C ALA A 178 26.38 -1.92 -14.15
N ALA A 179 26.48 -0.88 -13.32
CA ALA A 179 26.80 -1.02 -11.91
C ALA A 179 25.69 -1.75 -11.13
N LEU A 180 24.42 -1.48 -11.41
CA LEU A 180 23.30 -2.19 -10.78
C LEU A 180 23.25 -3.66 -11.19
N ARG A 181 23.51 -3.98 -12.47
CA ARG A 181 23.66 -5.37 -12.91
C ARG A 181 24.80 -6.09 -12.19
N ALA A 182 25.96 -5.42 -12.02
CA ALA A 182 27.10 -5.99 -11.30
C ALA A 182 26.79 -6.22 -9.81
N LEU A 183 26.11 -5.27 -9.15
CA LEU A 183 25.65 -5.37 -7.77
C LEU A 183 24.69 -6.56 -7.59
N ALA A 184 23.64 -6.62 -8.43
CA ALA A 184 22.61 -7.66 -8.37
C ALA A 184 23.17 -9.06 -8.68
N ALA A 185 24.14 -9.15 -9.60
CA ALA A 185 24.78 -10.40 -9.97
C ALA A 185 25.65 -11.02 -8.85
N GLY A 186 25.92 -10.28 -7.77
CA GLY A 186 26.56 -10.82 -6.56
C GLY A 186 25.65 -11.76 -5.77
N GLY A 187 24.33 -11.63 -5.85
CA GLY A 187 23.38 -12.53 -5.19
C GLY A 187 23.21 -12.33 -3.66
N ALA A 188 23.93 -11.37 -3.05
CA ALA A 188 23.69 -10.97 -1.67
C ALA A 188 22.33 -10.27 -1.52
N PRO A 189 21.71 -10.30 -0.31
CA PRO A 189 20.54 -9.47 -0.02
C PRO A 189 20.81 -8.00 -0.31
N VAL A 190 19.87 -7.33 -0.96
CA VAL A 190 20.00 -5.91 -1.34
C VAL A 190 19.19 -5.04 -0.39
N LEU A 191 19.82 -4.01 0.17
CA LEU A 191 19.18 -2.91 0.89
C LEU A 191 19.17 -1.67 0.00
N ALA A 192 18.01 -1.19 -0.41
CA ALA A 192 17.88 0.08 -1.11
C ALA A 192 17.69 1.25 -0.13
N LEU A 193 18.39 2.35 -0.36
CA LEU A 193 18.18 3.61 0.35
C LEU A 193 17.25 4.51 -0.46
N ASP A 194 16.22 5.03 0.22
CA ASP A 194 15.11 5.81 -0.33
C ASP A 194 14.20 4.98 -1.27
N LEU A 195 14.72 4.61 -2.44
CA LEU A 195 14.07 3.82 -3.48
C LEU A 195 15.10 2.89 -4.14
N PRO A 196 14.72 1.69 -4.62
CA PRO A 196 15.55 0.93 -5.55
C PRO A 196 15.92 1.78 -6.77
N SER A 197 17.20 1.89 -7.08
CA SER A 197 17.69 2.73 -8.16
C SER A 197 17.18 2.23 -9.51
N GLY A 198 16.52 3.12 -10.25
CA GLY A 198 15.83 2.80 -11.51
C GLY A 198 14.32 2.63 -11.38
N LEU A 199 13.78 2.69 -10.15
CA LEU A 199 12.35 2.80 -9.89
C LEU A 199 11.90 4.26 -9.94
N ASP A 200 10.87 4.54 -10.74
CA ASP A 200 10.26 5.87 -10.78
C ASP A 200 9.47 6.14 -9.48
N PRO A 201 9.75 7.24 -8.76
CA PRO A 201 9.17 7.51 -7.44
C PRO A 201 7.68 7.86 -7.46
N ASP A 202 7.12 8.19 -8.61
CA ASP A 202 5.73 8.65 -8.76
C ASP A 202 4.82 7.57 -9.35
N THR A 203 5.35 6.80 -10.31
CA THR A 203 4.57 5.82 -11.10
C THR A 203 4.84 4.38 -10.71
N GLY A 204 6.00 4.09 -10.12
CA GLY A 204 6.45 2.74 -9.78
C GLY A 204 6.88 1.90 -10.97
N GLU A 205 7.08 2.51 -12.14
CA GLU A 205 7.71 1.85 -13.28
C GLU A 205 9.20 1.65 -13.01
N ALA A 206 9.70 0.44 -13.26
CA ALA A 206 11.10 0.10 -13.00
C ALA A 206 11.86 -0.13 -14.31
N ALA A 207 13.06 0.44 -14.41
CA ALA A 207 14.01 0.03 -15.44
C ALA A 207 14.34 -1.48 -15.29
N PRO A 208 14.61 -2.21 -16.40
CA PRO A 208 14.90 -3.65 -16.35
C PRO A 208 16.05 -4.03 -15.39
N GLU A 209 17.04 -3.15 -15.23
CA GLU A 209 18.20 -3.34 -14.36
C GLU A 209 17.95 -2.98 -12.90
N THR A 210 16.78 -2.44 -12.56
CA THR A 210 16.41 -2.12 -11.17
C THR A 210 16.49 -3.40 -10.33
N PRO A 211 17.35 -3.46 -9.30
CA PRO A 211 17.50 -4.65 -8.50
C PRO A 211 16.23 -4.95 -7.71
N ARG A 212 16.03 -6.22 -7.36
CA ARG A 212 15.04 -6.62 -6.36
C ARG A 212 15.65 -6.45 -4.98
N ALA A 213 15.30 -5.37 -4.31
CA ALA A 213 15.69 -5.15 -2.94
C ALA A 213 15.04 -6.22 -2.03
N THR A 214 15.81 -6.71 -1.06
CA THR A 214 15.27 -7.46 0.07
C THR A 214 14.57 -6.50 1.03
N TRP A 215 15.18 -5.35 1.27
CA TRP A 215 14.63 -4.27 2.09
C TRP A 215 14.83 -2.93 1.41
N THR A 216 13.89 -2.00 1.63
CA THR A 216 14.06 -0.59 1.28
C THR A 216 13.85 0.26 2.53
N VAL A 217 14.78 1.14 2.86
CA VAL A 217 14.62 2.15 3.91
C VAL A 217 14.33 3.49 3.23
N THR A 218 13.07 3.91 3.27
CA THR A 218 12.61 5.21 2.77
C THR A 218 12.58 6.24 3.89
N PHE A 219 12.91 7.48 3.59
CA PHE A 219 13.06 8.54 4.59
C PHE A 219 11.87 9.50 4.61
N GLY A 220 11.43 9.86 5.83
CA GLY A 220 10.31 10.77 6.10
C GLY A 220 8.95 10.15 5.80
N VAL A 221 8.67 9.94 4.51
CA VAL A 221 7.45 9.28 4.03
C VAL A 221 7.77 8.22 2.96
N PRO A 222 6.87 7.22 2.79
CA PRO A 222 6.86 6.40 1.59
C PRO A 222 6.49 7.20 0.35
N LYS A 223 7.03 6.77 -0.80
CA LYS A 223 6.76 7.33 -2.12
C LYS A 223 5.82 6.41 -2.90
N TRP A 224 4.97 6.97 -3.77
CA TRP A 224 4.06 6.19 -4.61
C TRP A 224 4.75 5.08 -5.39
N GLY A 225 5.95 5.35 -5.89
CA GLY A 225 6.75 4.40 -6.66
C GLY A 225 7.03 3.09 -5.92
N LEU A 226 7.06 3.09 -4.58
CA LEU A 226 7.29 1.88 -3.78
C LEU A 226 6.07 0.94 -3.75
N VAL A 227 4.87 1.44 -4.05
CA VAL A 227 3.61 0.70 -3.87
C VAL A 227 2.78 0.54 -5.15
N LEU A 228 3.19 1.18 -6.25
CA LEU A 228 2.57 1.07 -7.56
C LEU A 228 3.39 0.19 -8.51
N ARG A 229 2.71 -0.43 -9.48
CA ARG A 229 3.30 -1.19 -10.60
C ARG A 229 4.40 -2.17 -10.16
N ASP A 230 5.64 -1.97 -10.60
CA ASP A 230 6.79 -2.84 -10.30
C ASP A 230 7.36 -2.59 -8.91
N GLY A 231 7.05 -1.45 -8.30
CA GLY A 231 7.49 -1.01 -6.98
C GLY A 231 7.43 -2.09 -5.91
N PRO A 232 6.25 -2.67 -5.62
CA PRO A 232 6.10 -3.74 -4.63
C PRO A 232 7.03 -4.93 -4.85
N GLU A 233 7.35 -5.23 -6.12
CA GLU A 233 8.19 -6.34 -6.51
C GLU A 233 9.68 -6.01 -6.40
N ARG A 234 10.04 -4.73 -6.60
CA ARG A 234 11.42 -4.22 -6.59
C ARG A 234 11.86 -3.72 -5.22
N ALA A 235 10.96 -3.18 -4.42
CA ALA A 235 11.26 -2.57 -3.13
C ALA A 235 11.38 -3.58 -1.98
N GLY A 236 10.84 -4.78 -2.15
CA GLY A 236 10.83 -5.80 -1.10
C GLY A 236 10.09 -5.31 0.15
N GLU A 237 10.67 -5.54 1.31
CA GLU A 237 10.11 -5.06 2.57
C GLU A 237 10.47 -3.59 2.82
N VAL A 238 9.46 -2.72 2.92
CA VAL A 238 9.65 -1.27 3.05
C VAL A 238 9.57 -0.81 4.51
N LEU A 239 10.62 -0.15 4.96
CA LEU A 239 10.73 0.52 6.26
C LEU A 239 10.74 2.03 6.05
N VAL A 240 9.93 2.75 6.82
CA VAL A 240 9.84 4.20 6.79
C VAL A 240 10.57 4.74 8.01
N ALA A 241 11.67 5.45 7.77
CA ALA A 241 12.51 6.06 8.80
C ALA A 241 12.10 7.52 9.01
N ASP A 242 11.77 7.85 10.25
CA ASP A 242 11.67 9.22 10.71
C ASP A 242 13.07 9.86 10.70
N ILE A 243 13.16 10.99 10.00
CA ILE A 243 14.38 11.79 9.86
C ILE A 243 14.28 13.14 10.58
N GLY A 244 13.26 13.29 11.43
CA GLY A 244 13.08 14.46 12.28
C GLY A 244 12.21 15.55 11.66
N TRP A 245 11.39 15.25 10.66
CA TRP A 245 10.42 16.22 10.14
C TRP A 245 9.45 16.66 11.26
N PRO A 246 9.12 17.97 11.37
CA PRO A 246 8.20 18.46 12.39
C PRO A 246 6.78 17.85 12.23
N GLU A 247 6.07 17.64 13.35
CA GLU A 247 4.73 17.03 13.38
C GLU A 247 3.63 17.98 12.79
N ALA A 248 3.40 17.86 11.48
CA ALA A 248 2.20 18.19 10.66
C ALA A 248 1.96 19.63 10.11
N PRO A 249 1.18 19.79 8.99
CA PRO A 249 0.56 18.77 8.11
C PRO A 249 1.11 18.80 6.67
N VAL A 250 1.22 17.67 5.96
CA VAL A 250 1.34 17.70 4.49
C VAL A 250 0.02 17.19 3.90
N PRO A 251 -0.84 18.12 3.42
CA PRO A 251 -1.08 18.24 1.98
C PRO A 251 -1.00 19.72 1.50
N PRO A 252 -0.80 20.04 0.20
CA PRO A 252 -1.17 19.21 -0.95
C PRO A 252 -0.02 18.93 -1.94
N ALA A 253 -0.17 17.82 -2.67
CA ALA A 253 -0.34 17.93 -4.12
C ALA A 253 -1.62 17.23 -4.51
N GLY A 254 -2.38 17.89 -5.36
CA GLY A 254 -3.71 17.53 -5.80
C GLY A 254 -4.28 18.72 -6.55
N GLY A 255 -3.74 18.95 -7.75
CA GLY A 255 -4.23 19.98 -8.68
C GLY A 255 -3.41 19.94 -9.96
N ASP A 256 -4.04 19.45 -11.05
CA ASP A 256 -3.89 19.79 -12.48
C ASP A 256 -2.49 19.91 -13.16
N GLY A 257 -1.38 19.85 -12.42
CA GLY A 257 0.00 20.04 -12.90
C GLY A 257 0.87 18.78 -13.00
N GLY A 258 0.27 17.59 -13.02
CA GLY A 258 0.99 16.33 -13.26
C GLY A 258 1.55 15.59 -12.03
N GLU A 259 1.53 16.19 -10.84
CA GLU A 259 1.99 15.55 -9.59
C GLU A 259 0.96 14.56 -8.99
N PRO A 260 1.38 13.35 -8.55
CA PRO A 260 0.46 12.40 -7.91
C PRO A 260 -0.23 12.96 -6.66
N PRO A 261 -1.50 12.62 -6.42
CA PRO A 261 -2.21 13.05 -5.22
C PRO A 261 -1.59 12.45 -3.95
N ALA A 262 -1.57 13.20 -2.84
CA ALA A 262 -1.18 12.64 -1.55
C ALA A 262 -2.24 11.64 -1.03
N ALA A 263 -1.81 10.56 -0.38
CA ALA A 263 -2.71 9.61 0.27
C ALA A 263 -2.33 9.35 1.72
N ARG A 264 -3.32 9.21 2.60
CA ARG A 264 -3.10 8.78 3.98
C ARG A 264 -3.00 7.25 4.02
N VAL A 265 -1.92 6.71 4.57
CA VAL A 265 -1.79 5.26 4.77
C VAL A 265 -2.75 4.82 5.87
N ILE A 266 -3.49 3.74 5.61
CA ILE A 266 -4.38 3.13 6.61
C ILE A 266 -3.51 2.28 7.53
N ASP A 267 -3.01 2.90 8.58
CA ASP A 267 -2.17 2.30 9.61
C ASP A 267 -3.01 1.75 10.78
N PRO A 268 -2.42 0.94 11.68
CA PRO A 268 -3.14 0.35 12.80
C PRO A 268 -3.68 1.39 13.81
N VAL A 269 -3.08 2.59 13.89
CA VAL A 269 -3.57 3.69 14.75
C VAL A 269 -4.92 4.16 14.21
N LEU A 270 -4.96 4.52 12.93
CA LEU A 270 -6.19 4.94 12.25
C LEU A 270 -7.24 3.83 12.32
N ALA A 271 -6.87 2.58 12.04
CA ALA A 271 -7.82 1.47 12.13
C ALA A 271 -8.44 1.34 13.53
N ARG A 272 -7.62 1.43 14.58
CA ARG A 272 -8.08 1.35 15.99
C ARG A 272 -9.04 2.47 16.37
N GLU A 273 -8.79 3.70 15.92
CA GLU A 273 -9.66 4.85 16.16
C GLU A 273 -11.08 4.64 15.59
N LEU A 274 -11.18 3.91 14.48
CA LEU A 274 -12.43 3.68 13.78
C LEU A 274 -13.21 2.44 14.26
N VAL A 275 -12.59 1.51 15.01
CA VAL A 275 -13.28 0.28 15.42
C VAL A 275 -14.52 0.63 16.26
N PRO A 276 -15.74 0.22 15.85
CA PRO A 276 -16.94 0.50 16.61
C PRO A 276 -16.86 -0.09 18.03
N ARG A 277 -17.13 0.73 19.05
CA ARG A 277 -17.21 0.25 20.44
C ARG A 277 -18.58 -0.34 20.72
N ARG A 278 -18.60 -1.52 21.35
CA ARG A 278 -19.84 -2.15 21.83
C ARG A 278 -19.93 -2.03 23.35
N PRO A 279 -20.92 -1.29 23.89
CA PRO A 279 -21.15 -1.25 25.32
C PRO A 279 -21.65 -2.62 25.84
N PRO A 280 -21.46 -2.95 27.13
CA PRO A 280 -21.93 -4.21 27.72
C PRO A 280 -23.43 -4.48 27.54
N GLY A 281 -24.26 -3.43 27.48
CA GLY A 281 -25.70 -3.52 27.24
C GLY A 281 -26.12 -3.58 25.77
N ALA A 282 -25.17 -3.70 24.83
CA ALA A 282 -25.48 -3.76 23.40
C ALA A 282 -26.32 -4.99 23.06
N HIS A 283 -27.32 -4.80 22.21
CA HIS A 283 -28.15 -5.88 21.66
C HIS A 283 -28.05 -5.88 20.13
N LYS A 284 -28.68 -6.87 19.48
CA LYS A 284 -28.67 -7.02 18.02
C LYS A 284 -29.14 -5.78 17.23
N GLY A 285 -29.96 -4.91 17.84
CA GLY A 285 -30.40 -3.66 17.24
C GLY A 285 -29.34 -2.55 17.30
N THR A 286 -28.52 -2.54 18.36
CA THR A 286 -27.40 -1.59 18.52
C THR A 286 -26.31 -1.83 17.46
N ALA A 287 -26.06 -3.10 17.13
CA ALA A 287 -25.11 -3.52 16.09
C ALA A 287 -25.67 -3.41 14.66
N GLY A 288 -26.91 -2.94 14.50
CA GLY A 288 -27.53 -2.66 13.21
C GLY A 288 -27.96 -3.89 12.41
N HIS A 289 -28.61 -3.60 11.28
CA HIS A 289 -29.11 -4.59 10.33
C HIS A 289 -28.49 -4.40 8.94
N VAL A 290 -28.03 -5.48 8.30
CA VAL A 290 -27.57 -5.45 6.91
C VAL A 290 -28.55 -6.22 6.03
N THR A 291 -29.01 -5.59 4.94
CA THR A 291 -29.77 -6.26 3.89
C THR A 291 -28.85 -6.46 2.67
N VAL A 292 -28.60 -7.72 2.32
CA VAL A 292 -27.84 -8.08 1.11
C VAL A 292 -28.82 -8.39 0.00
N ILE A 293 -28.77 -7.63 -1.10
CA ILE A 293 -29.70 -7.70 -2.23
C ILE A 293 -28.92 -8.14 -3.46
N GLY A 294 -29.25 -9.30 -4.00
CA GLY A 294 -28.57 -9.87 -5.15
C GLY A 294 -28.94 -11.32 -5.38
N GLY A 295 -28.01 -12.06 -5.99
CA GLY A 295 -28.20 -13.46 -6.36
C GLY A 295 -29.11 -13.65 -7.58
N ARG A 296 -28.76 -14.67 -8.36
CA ARG A 296 -29.57 -15.24 -9.44
C ARG A 296 -29.29 -16.73 -9.56
N ALA A 297 -30.04 -17.43 -10.39
CA ALA A 297 -29.77 -18.83 -10.70
C ALA A 297 -28.28 -19.05 -11.05
N GLY A 298 -27.62 -19.99 -10.35
CA GLY A 298 -26.19 -20.28 -10.52
C GLY A 298 -25.22 -19.31 -9.82
N GLN A 299 -25.69 -18.24 -9.18
CA GLN A 299 -24.86 -17.26 -8.48
C GLN A 299 -25.34 -16.94 -7.05
N ALA A 300 -26.06 -17.87 -6.41
CA ALA A 300 -26.52 -17.75 -5.02
C ALA A 300 -25.37 -17.57 -3.99
N GLY A 301 -24.16 -18.01 -4.33
CA GLY A 301 -22.98 -17.91 -3.45
C GLY A 301 -22.51 -16.49 -3.18
N ALA A 302 -22.61 -15.59 -4.16
CA ALA A 302 -22.12 -14.21 -4.05
C ALA A 302 -22.80 -13.42 -2.90
N PRO A 303 -24.15 -13.33 -2.82
CA PRO A 303 -24.80 -12.65 -1.70
C PRO A 303 -24.60 -13.38 -0.36
N LEU A 304 -24.43 -14.71 -0.36
CA LEU A 304 -24.10 -15.47 0.86
C LEU A 304 -22.74 -15.10 1.44
N LEU A 305 -21.72 -14.91 0.59
CA LEU A 305 -20.38 -14.51 1.03
C LEU A 305 -20.40 -13.12 1.66
N ALA A 306 -21.06 -12.16 1.02
CA ALA A 306 -21.27 -10.83 1.59
C ALA A 306 -22.01 -10.90 2.94
N ALA A 307 -23.07 -11.71 3.04
CA ALA A 307 -23.84 -11.85 4.25
C ALA A 307 -23.05 -12.48 5.42
N ARG A 308 -22.27 -13.53 5.15
CA ARG A 308 -21.39 -14.18 6.13
C ARG A 308 -20.30 -13.22 6.61
N ALA A 309 -19.67 -12.49 5.68
CA ALA A 309 -18.68 -11.48 6.02
C ALA A 309 -19.28 -10.36 6.89
N ALA A 310 -20.51 -9.92 6.58
CA ALA A 310 -21.20 -8.90 7.37
C ALA A 310 -21.47 -9.36 8.81
N LEU A 311 -21.93 -10.61 9.01
CA LEU A 311 -22.09 -11.20 10.35
C LEU A 311 -20.75 -11.24 11.11
N ARG A 312 -19.69 -11.73 10.48
CA ARG A 312 -18.36 -11.84 11.11
C ARG A 312 -17.71 -10.49 11.36
N ALA A 313 -18.05 -9.48 10.57
CA ALA A 313 -17.65 -8.08 10.78
C ALA A 313 -18.50 -7.35 11.84
N GLY A 314 -19.50 -8.03 12.40
CA GLY A 314 -20.27 -7.52 13.52
C GLY A 314 -21.63 -6.92 13.18
N ALA A 315 -22.23 -7.19 12.02
CA ALA A 315 -23.65 -6.88 11.86
C ALA A 315 -24.47 -7.57 12.96
N GLY A 316 -25.42 -6.86 13.58
CA GLY A 316 -26.27 -7.45 14.62
C GLY A 316 -27.25 -8.49 14.07
N THR A 317 -27.77 -8.22 12.87
CA THR A 317 -28.56 -9.17 12.09
C THR A 317 -28.34 -8.94 10.59
N VAL A 318 -28.50 -10.01 9.79
CA VAL A 318 -28.37 -9.92 8.33
C VAL A 318 -29.56 -10.59 7.66
N THR A 319 -30.15 -9.93 6.66
CA THR A 319 -31.15 -10.51 5.75
C THR A 319 -30.58 -10.59 4.34
N VAL A 320 -30.71 -11.76 3.72
CA VAL A 320 -30.36 -11.99 2.32
C VAL A 320 -31.65 -11.98 1.48
N ALA A 321 -31.84 -10.92 0.71
CA ALA A 321 -32.95 -10.75 -0.22
C ALA A 321 -32.50 -11.21 -1.62
N VAL A 322 -33.08 -12.32 -2.07
CA VAL A 322 -32.73 -13.03 -3.31
C VAL A 322 -34.01 -13.43 -4.06
N PRO A 323 -33.95 -13.69 -5.38
CA PRO A 323 -35.06 -14.28 -6.12
C PRO A 323 -35.75 -15.42 -5.37
N ALA A 324 -37.09 -15.47 -5.40
CA ALA A 324 -37.86 -16.44 -4.64
C ALA A 324 -37.51 -17.88 -5.02
N SER A 325 -37.22 -18.13 -6.31
CA SER A 325 -36.72 -19.42 -6.81
C SER A 325 -35.32 -19.80 -6.29
N VAL A 326 -34.44 -18.84 -5.99
CA VAL A 326 -33.07 -19.03 -5.49
C VAL A 326 -33.02 -19.13 -3.96
N ARG A 327 -34.00 -18.54 -3.27
CA ARG A 327 -34.06 -18.49 -1.80
C ARG A 327 -33.87 -19.84 -1.08
N PRO A 328 -34.43 -20.99 -1.53
CA PRO A 328 -34.22 -22.27 -0.86
C PRO A 328 -32.74 -22.68 -0.79
N GLU A 329 -31.97 -22.44 -1.86
CA GLU A 329 -30.53 -22.72 -1.90
C GLU A 329 -29.78 -21.89 -0.86
N VAL A 330 -30.16 -20.62 -0.70
CA VAL A 330 -29.55 -19.69 0.26
C VAL A 330 -29.93 -20.04 1.69
N ALA A 331 -31.21 -20.36 1.93
CA ALA A 331 -31.74 -20.65 3.26
C ALA A 331 -31.14 -21.93 3.88
N ALA A 332 -30.68 -22.87 3.05
CA ALA A 332 -30.06 -24.11 3.50
C ALA A 332 -28.60 -23.95 3.98
N GLN A 333 -27.96 -22.80 3.74
CA GLN A 333 -26.50 -22.66 3.86
C GLN A 333 -26.01 -22.11 5.21
N GLU A 334 -26.81 -21.30 5.90
CA GLU A 334 -26.45 -20.70 7.18
C GLU A 334 -27.70 -20.27 7.94
N ALA A 335 -27.99 -20.93 9.07
CA ALA A 335 -29.19 -20.69 9.86
C ALA A 335 -29.18 -19.33 10.57
N ALA A 336 -28.00 -18.74 10.80
CA ALA A 336 -27.89 -17.41 11.38
C ALA A 336 -28.36 -16.28 10.44
N LEU A 337 -28.52 -16.56 9.13
CA LEU A 337 -29.00 -15.61 8.14
C LEU A 337 -30.52 -15.67 8.01
N MET A 338 -31.17 -14.50 8.03
CA MET A 338 -32.55 -14.40 7.56
C MET A 338 -32.57 -14.38 6.03
N THR A 339 -33.58 -14.98 5.41
CA THR A 339 -33.77 -14.90 3.96
C THR A 339 -35.10 -14.24 3.62
N TYR A 340 -35.13 -13.47 2.55
CA TYR A 340 -36.33 -12.80 2.06
C TYR A 340 -36.53 -13.05 0.57
N PRO A 341 -37.72 -13.51 0.13
CA PRO A 341 -37.98 -13.78 -1.28
C PRO A 341 -38.25 -12.47 -2.04
N LEU A 342 -37.58 -12.29 -3.17
CA LEU A 342 -37.86 -11.24 -4.14
C LEU A 342 -38.67 -11.83 -5.31
N PRO A 343 -39.67 -11.10 -5.84
CA PRO A 343 -40.30 -11.42 -7.12
C PRO A 343 -39.27 -11.68 -8.21
N ASP A 344 -39.43 -12.78 -8.94
CA ASP A 344 -38.46 -13.24 -9.93
C ASP A 344 -39.11 -13.90 -11.14
N ARG A 345 -38.40 -13.88 -12.26
CA ARG A 345 -38.69 -14.64 -13.47
C ARG A 345 -37.43 -15.39 -13.87
N GLU A 346 -37.55 -16.71 -13.99
CA GLU A 346 -36.44 -17.59 -14.41
C GLU A 346 -35.17 -17.44 -13.53
N GLY A 347 -35.33 -17.17 -12.23
CA GLY A 347 -34.19 -17.06 -11.32
C GLY A 347 -33.49 -15.70 -11.32
N GLU A 348 -34.04 -14.70 -12.02
CA GLU A 348 -33.58 -13.31 -11.96
C GLU A 348 -34.68 -12.38 -11.42
N VAL A 349 -34.29 -11.33 -10.71
CA VAL A 349 -35.25 -10.37 -10.13
C VAL A 349 -36.12 -9.73 -11.21
N ASP A 350 -37.43 -9.67 -10.95
CA ASP A 350 -38.35 -8.89 -11.78
C ASP A 350 -38.59 -7.49 -11.16
N LYS A 351 -39.29 -6.61 -11.89
CA LYS A 351 -39.57 -5.23 -11.47
C LYS A 351 -40.29 -5.10 -10.12
N GLY A 352 -41.06 -6.10 -9.70
CA GLY A 352 -41.76 -6.13 -8.41
C GLY A 352 -40.82 -6.22 -7.21
N ALA A 353 -39.56 -6.61 -7.42
CA ALA A 353 -38.54 -6.61 -6.37
C ALA A 353 -38.24 -5.21 -5.81
N ALA A 354 -38.53 -4.15 -6.56
CA ALA A 354 -38.46 -2.77 -6.07
C ALA A 354 -39.35 -2.55 -4.83
N GLU A 355 -40.63 -2.91 -4.95
CA GLU A 355 -41.63 -2.76 -3.88
C GLU A 355 -41.38 -3.74 -2.73
N ALA A 356 -40.94 -4.97 -3.05
CA ALA A 356 -40.69 -6.00 -2.05
C ALA A 356 -39.57 -5.59 -1.06
N VAL A 357 -38.48 -4.98 -1.54
CA VAL A 357 -37.41 -4.46 -0.66
C VAL A 357 -37.90 -3.29 0.19
N ALA A 358 -38.71 -2.38 -0.38
CA ALA A 358 -39.30 -1.29 0.39
C ALA A 358 -40.19 -1.82 1.53
N ALA A 359 -41.01 -2.85 1.26
CA ALA A 359 -41.83 -3.53 2.25
C ALA A 359 -41.00 -4.26 3.32
N LEU A 360 -39.90 -4.94 2.94
CA LEU A 360 -38.97 -5.58 3.87
C LEU A 360 -38.38 -4.57 4.88
N GLU A 361 -38.17 -3.34 4.43
CA GLU A 361 -37.53 -2.29 5.21
C GLU A 361 -38.51 -1.42 6.01
N ALA A 362 -39.80 -1.43 5.65
CA ALA A 362 -40.88 -0.82 6.41
C ALA A 362 -41.02 -1.55 7.77
N GLY A 363 -40.45 -0.96 8.83
CA GLY A 363 -40.42 -1.54 10.19
C GLY A 363 -39.06 -2.07 10.64
N ARG A 364 -38.00 -1.88 9.86
CA ARG A 364 -36.62 -2.18 10.29
C ARG A 364 -36.07 -1.11 11.25
N PRO A 365 -35.10 -1.46 12.12
CA PRO A 365 -34.47 -0.49 13.01
C PRO A 365 -33.78 0.63 12.22
N ALA A 366 -33.66 1.81 12.84
CA ALA A 366 -33.00 2.97 12.22
C ALA A 366 -31.55 2.69 11.80
N ARG A 367 -30.83 1.84 12.53
CA ARG A 367 -29.48 1.39 12.19
C ARG A 367 -29.53 0.26 11.16
N ARG A 368 -29.44 0.63 9.88
CA ARG A 368 -29.52 -0.29 8.75
C ARG A 368 -28.57 0.10 7.62
N ALA A 369 -28.12 -0.87 6.84
CA ALA A 369 -27.35 -0.66 5.62
C ALA A 369 -27.72 -1.71 4.56
N ARG A 370 -27.47 -1.38 3.29
CA ARG A 370 -27.66 -2.29 2.15
C ARG A 370 -26.33 -2.66 1.52
N VAL A 371 -26.23 -3.89 1.03
CA VAL A 371 -25.20 -4.32 0.09
C VAL A 371 -25.93 -4.80 -1.15
N ILE A 372 -25.71 -4.17 -2.30
CA ILE A 372 -26.43 -4.46 -3.54
C ILE A 372 -25.46 -4.82 -4.64
N GLY A 373 -25.78 -5.86 -5.40
CA GLY A 373 -25.09 -6.18 -6.64
C GLY A 373 -24.41 -7.55 -6.73
N PRO A 374 -23.90 -8.18 -5.66
CA PRO A 374 -23.36 -9.55 -5.72
C PRO A 374 -24.33 -10.53 -6.38
N GLY A 375 -24.05 -10.91 -7.63
CA GLY A 375 -24.87 -11.81 -8.44
C GLY A 375 -26.27 -11.29 -8.78
N LEU A 376 -26.51 -9.98 -8.79
CA LEU A 376 -27.84 -9.39 -9.04
C LEU A 376 -28.35 -9.64 -10.47
N GLY A 377 -27.45 -9.85 -11.42
CA GLY A 377 -27.78 -9.83 -12.85
C GLY A 377 -27.78 -8.42 -13.44
N GLN A 378 -27.78 -8.36 -14.77
CA GLN A 378 -27.61 -7.10 -15.53
C GLN A 378 -28.78 -6.81 -16.48
N GLY A 379 -29.90 -7.52 -16.29
CA GLY A 379 -31.10 -7.36 -17.11
C GLY A 379 -31.85 -6.05 -16.86
N ARG A 380 -32.84 -5.78 -17.71
CA ARG A 380 -33.67 -4.56 -17.65
C ARG A 380 -34.42 -4.42 -16.31
N ASP A 381 -34.95 -5.51 -15.79
CA ASP A 381 -35.70 -5.50 -14.52
C ASP A 381 -34.75 -5.28 -13.33
N ALA A 382 -33.56 -5.90 -13.33
CA ALA A 382 -32.51 -5.61 -12.35
C ALA A 382 -32.06 -4.14 -12.37
N ALA A 383 -31.90 -3.55 -13.56
CA ALA A 383 -31.59 -2.13 -13.72
C ALA A 383 -32.71 -1.24 -13.14
N HIS A 384 -33.97 -1.56 -13.42
CA HIS A 384 -35.13 -0.85 -12.89
C HIS A 384 -35.16 -0.90 -11.36
N CYS A 385 -35.01 -2.10 -10.79
CA CYS A 385 -34.98 -2.33 -9.35
C CYS A 385 -33.82 -1.58 -8.67
N LEU A 386 -32.61 -1.63 -9.24
CA LEU A 386 -31.47 -0.90 -8.71
C LEU A 386 -31.74 0.59 -8.62
N MET A 387 -32.27 1.20 -9.68
CA MET A 387 -32.58 2.64 -9.67
C MET A 387 -33.67 2.98 -8.66
N ALA A 388 -34.66 2.11 -8.48
CA ALA A 388 -35.68 2.26 -7.45
C ALA A 388 -35.10 2.15 -6.03
N TRP A 389 -34.19 1.19 -5.78
CA TRP A 389 -33.55 1.02 -4.48
C TRP A 389 -32.58 2.17 -4.16
N LEU A 390 -31.89 2.71 -5.16
CA LEU A 390 -31.04 3.90 -4.98
C LEU A 390 -31.85 5.20 -4.87
N GLY A 391 -33.14 5.18 -5.26
CA GLY A 391 -34.07 6.31 -5.18
C GLY A 391 -34.90 6.30 -3.90
N GLY A 392 -35.40 7.48 -3.49
CA GLY A 392 -36.27 7.67 -2.32
C GLY A 392 -36.77 9.12 -2.22
N ALA A 393 -37.92 9.34 -1.54
CA ALA A 393 -38.67 10.59 -1.58
C ALA A 393 -38.15 11.70 -0.63
N GLY A 394 -37.16 11.41 0.24
CA GLY A 394 -36.52 12.44 1.05
C GLY A 394 -35.23 12.02 1.76
N PRO A 395 -34.46 12.99 2.29
CA PRO A 395 -33.27 12.75 3.12
C PRO A 395 -33.59 11.85 4.34
N GLY A 396 -32.77 10.83 4.59
CA GLY A 396 -32.90 9.95 5.76
C GLY A 396 -33.82 8.73 5.58
N GLU A 397 -34.52 8.59 4.44
CA GLU A 397 -35.37 7.42 4.17
C GLU A 397 -34.57 6.24 3.60
N VAL A 398 -33.50 6.49 2.83
CA VAL A 398 -32.70 5.43 2.18
C VAL A 398 -31.50 5.02 3.06
N PRO A 399 -31.34 3.72 3.36
CA PRO A 399 -30.18 3.20 4.08
C PRO A 399 -28.83 3.51 3.39
N PRO A 400 -27.75 3.75 4.16
CA PRO A 400 -26.38 3.65 3.65
C PRO A 400 -26.19 2.39 2.80
N THR A 401 -25.60 2.55 1.62
CA THR A 401 -25.53 1.48 0.63
C THR A 401 -24.11 1.23 0.14
N VAL A 402 -23.74 -0.05 0.03
CA VAL A 402 -22.56 -0.51 -0.71
C VAL A 402 -23.00 -1.09 -2.04
N LEU A 403 -22.43 -0.62 -3.14
CA LEU A 403 -22.59 -1.19 -4.48
C LEU A 403 -21.34 -1.94 -4.90
N ASP A 404 -21.52 -3.21 -5.27
CA ASP A 404 -20.47 -4.07 -5.80
C ASP A 404 -20.94 -4.81 -7.06
N ALA A 405 -20.00 -5.39 -7.80
CA ALA A 405 -20.27 -6.34 -8.89
C ALA A 405 -21.33 -5.86 -9.90
N ASP A 406 -22.44 -6.61 -10.08
CA ASP A 406 -23.46 -6.29 -11.08
C ASP A 406 -24.15 -4.95 -10.82
N GLY A 407 -24.24 -4.51 -9.55
CA GLY A 407 -24.73 -3.18 -9.23
C GLY A 407 -23.86 -2.08 -9.86
N LEU A 408 -22.53 -2.25 -9.85
CA LEU A 408 -21.60 -1.34 -10.51
C LEU A 408 -21.71 -1.40 -12.03
N ASN A 409 -21.90 -2.59 -12.60
CA ASN A 409 -22.07 -2.76 -14.05
C ASN A 409 -23.35 -2.10 -14.57
N LEU A 410 -24.45 -2.23 -13.83
CA LEU A 410 -25.71 -1.55 -14.13
C LEU A 410 -25.57 -0.02 -14.05
N VAL A 411 -24.86 0.50 -13.04
CA VAL A 411 -24.54 1.94 -12.96
C VAL A 411 -23.68 2.39 -14.13
N ALA A 412 -22.65 1.61 -14.50
CA ALA A 412 -21.80 1.93 -15.64
C ALA A 412 -22.61 2.04 -16.95
N ALA A 413 -23.57 1.14 -17.16
CA ALA A 413 -24.47 1.20 -18.32
C ALA A 413 -25.44 2.40 -18.28
N ALA A 414 -25.86 2.85 -17.09
CA ALA A 414 -26.77 3.98 -16.91
C ALA A 414 -26.07 5.36 -16.92
N GLY A 415 -24.77 5.40 -16.65
CA GLY A 415 -23.96 6.61 -16.45
C GLY A 415 -23.77 6.92 -14.96
N VAL A 416 -22.51 6.96 -14.54
CA VAL A 416 -22.12 7.08 -13.11
C VAL A 416 -22.56 8.40 -12.47
N GLU A 417 -22.69 9.46 -13.26
CA GLU A 417 -23.10 10.82 -12.88
C GLU A 417 -24.52 10.85 -12.33
N ARG A 418 -25.37 9.88 -12.74
CA ARG A 418 -26.72 9.74 -12.19
C ARG A 418 -26.69 9.50 -10.69
N LEU A 419 -25.63 8.85 -10.18
CA LEU A 419 -25.45 8.72 -8.74
C LEU A 419 -25.25 10.10 -8.11
N ARG A 420 -24.41 10.97 -8.67
CA ARG A 420 -24.14 12.30 -8.09
C ARG A 420 -25.40 13.18 -8.03
N HIS A 421 -26.25 13.08 -9.03
CA HIS A 421 -27.49 13.87 -9.14
C HIS A 421 -28.70 13.22 -8.46
N ARG A 422 -28.51 12.13 -7.71
CA ARG A 422 -29.59 11.48 -6.97
C ARG A 422 -30.19 12.44 -5.92
N PRO A 423 -31.52 12.42 -5.71
CA PRO A 423 -32.15 13.25 -4.69
C PRO A 423 -31.65 12.86 -3.29
N GLY A 424 -31.34 13.85 -2.44
CA GLY A 424 -30.97 13.65 -1.04
C GLY A 424 -29.51 13.18 -0.79
N PRO A 425 -28.94 13.48 0.39
CA PRO A 425 -27.65 12.95 0.80
C PRO A 425 -27.83 11.49 1.23
N PHE A 426 -27.52 10.54 0.35
CA PHE A 426 -27.46 9.12 0.71
C PHE A 426 -26.01 8.65 0.76
N PRO A 427 -25.54 8.19 1.94
CA PRO A 427 -24.25 7.53 2.12
C PRO A 427 -24.07 6.36 1.13
N LEU A 428 -23.14 6.50 0.17
CA LEU A 428 -22.90 5.49 -0.88
C LEU A 428 -21.42 5.13 -0.94
N VAL A 429 -21.14 3.83 -0.96
CA VAL A 429 -19.80 3.27 -1.17
C VAL A 429 -19.82 2.40 -2.43
N LEU A 430 -18.91 2.66 -3.37
CA LEU A 430 -18.70 1.84 -4.56
C LEU A 430 -17.43 1.00 -4.35
N THR A 431 -17.43 -0.28 -4.68
CA THR A 431 -16.27 -1.16 -4.50
C THR A 431 -15.68 -1.72 -5.80
N PRO A 432 -15.40 -0.92 -6.85
CA PRO A 432 -14.98 -1.44 -8.14
C PRO A 432 -13.59 -2.07 -8.12
N HIS A 433 -13.41 -3.18 -8.85
CA HIS A 433 -12.10 -3.61 -9.32
C HIS A 433 -11.67 -2.76 -10.54
N PRO A 434 -10.41 -2.83 -11.02
CA PRO A 434 -9.94 -1.95 -12.10
C PRO A 434 -10.78 -2.01 -13.38
N GLY A 435 -11.22 -3.20 -13.79
CA GLY A 435 -12.15 -3.35 -14.92
C GLY A 435 -13.55 -2.72 -14.72
N GLU A 436 -14.14 -2.81 -13.53
CA GLU A 436 -15.41 -2.14 -13.21
C GLU A 436 -15.23 -0.62 -13.18
N ALA A 437 -14.12 -0.15 -12.57
CA ALA A 437 -13.76 1.26 -12.55
C ALA A 437 -13.57 1.82 -13.96
N ALA A 438 -12.95 1.06 -14.86
CA ALA A 438 -12.76 1.43 -16.26
C ALA A 438 -14.11 1.60 -16.99
N ARG A 439 -15.05 0.67 -16.78
CA ARG A 439 -16.42 0.77 -17.32
C ARG A 439 -17.15 2.00 -16.77
N LEU A 440 -17.09 2.22 -15.46
CA LEU A 440 -17.71 3.40 -14.81
C LEU A 440 -17.10 4.71 -15.31
N LEU A 441 -15.80 4.72 -15.58
CA LEU A 441 -15.09 5.89 -16.08
C LEU A 441 -15.21 6.10 -17.60
N GLY A 442 -15.61 5.07 -18.36
CA GLY A 442 -15.62 5.11 -19.82
C GLY A 442 -14.22 5.09 -20.44
N CYS A 443 -13.26 4.43 -19.81
CA CYS A 443 -11.88 4.29 -20.29
C CYS A 443 -11.40 2.82 -20.26
N GLY A 444 -10.16 2.56 -20.70
CA GLY A 444 -9.56 1.23 -20.63
C GLY A 444 -9.05 0.86 -19.23
N THR A 445 -9.06 -0.44 -18.89
CA THR A 445 -8.47 -0.95 -17.64
C THR A 445 -6.99 -0.58 -17.49
N GLY A 446 -6.25 -0.54 -18.60
CA GLY A 446 -4.84 -0.11 -18.62
C GLY A 446 -4.65 1.32 -18.15
N GLU A 447 -5.56 2.24 -18.52
CA GLU A 447 -5.51 3.64 -18.09
C GLU A 447 -5.79 3.78 -16.59
N VAL A 448 -6.72 2.98 -16.06
CA VAL A 448 -6.98 2.91 -14.61
C VAL A 448 -5.75 2.41 -13.87
N GLN A 449 -5.12 1.34 -14.36
CA GLN A 449 -3.94 0.75 -13.73
C GLN A 449 -2.70 1.66 -13.82
N ALA A 450 -2.58 2.43 -14.89
CA ALA A 450 -1.49 3.38 -15.08
C ALA A 450 -1.50 4.49 -14.03
N ASP A 451 -2.68 4.93 -13.58
CA ASP A 451 -2.83 5.97 -12.56
C ASP A 451 -4.08 5.72 -11.69
N ARG A 452 -3.95 4.72 -10.82
CA ARG A 452 -5.01 4.31 -9.89
C ARG A 452 -5.40 5.42 -8.90
N PRO A 453 -4.47 6.20 -8.33
CA PRO A 453 -4.81 7.32 -7.43
C PRO A 453 -5.77 8.32 -8.08
N ARG A 454 -5.46 8.80 -9.30
CA ARG A 454 -6.35 9.74 -9.99
C ARG A 454 -7.62 9.07 -10.49
N ALA A 455 -7.58 7.81 -10.92
CA ALA A 455 -8.78 7.09 -11.32
C ALA A 455 -9.80 6.97 -10.16
N ALA A 456 -9.34 6.65 -8.96
CA ALA A 456 -10.18 6.57 -7.76
C ALA A 456 -10.81 7.93 -7.42
N LEU A 457 -10.01 9.01 -7.41
CA LEU A 457 -10.49 10.37 -7.14
C LEU A 457 -11.50 10.85 -8.19
N ARG A 458 -11.21 10.68 -9.49
CA ARG A 458 -12.14 11.03 -10.57
C ARG A 458 -13.46 10.28 -10.45
N LEU A 459 -13.41 9.00 -10.09
CA LEU A 459 -14.62 8.20 -9.92
C LEU A 459 -15.44 8.67 -8.71
N ALA A 460 -14.78 9.02 -7.60
CA ALA A 460 -15.44 9.55 -6.41
C ALA A 460 -16.12 10.90 -6.70
N GLU A 461 -15.44 11.79 -7.43
CA GLU A 461 -15.97 13.07 -7.86
C GLU A 461 -17.18 12.92 -8.80
N ARG A 462 -17.07 12.07 -9.83
CA ARG A 462 -18.13 11.85 -10.83
C ARG A 462 -19.37 11.19 -10.23
N SER A 463 -19.18 10.25 -9.31
CA SER A 463 -20.28 9.53 -8.66
C SER A 463 -20.88 10.26 -7.45
N GLY A 464 -20.16 11.21 -6.84
CA GLY A 464 -20.53 11.76 -5.53
C GLY A 464 -20.61 10.68 -4.45
N ALA A 465 -19.80 9.62 -4.56
CA ALA A 465 -19.75 8.49 -3.63
C ALA A 465 -18.33 8.22 -3.14
N VAL A 466 -18.21 7.51 -2.01
CA VAL A 466 -16.92 6.96 -1.60
C VAL A 466 -16.58 5.78 -2.51
N VAL A 467 -15.35 5.74 -3.01
CA VAL A 467 -14.87 4.72 -3.95
C VAL A 467 -13.76 3.91 -3.31
N VAL A 468 -13.95 2.60 -3.26
CA VAL A 468 -12.95 1.60 -2.89
C VAL A 468 -12.43 0.95 -4.17
N LEU A 469 -11.33 1.46 -4.71
CA LEU A 469 -10.70 0.89 -5.90
C LEU A 469 -9.83 -0.32 -5.51
N LYS A 470 -10.39 -1.51 -5.71
CA LYS A 470 -9.78 -2.80 -5.37
C LYS A 470 -8.51 -3.05 -6.20
N GLY A 471 -7.57 -3.80 -5.64
CA GLY A 471 -6.29 -4.17 -6.27
C GLY A 471 -5.19 -4.30 -5.21
N TYR A 472 -3.96 -4.64 -5.61
CA TYR A 472 -2.82 -4.58 -4.68
C TYR A 472 -2.69 -3.16 -4.14
N GLY A 473 -2.69 -2.95 -2.83
CA GLY A 473 -2.74 -1.59 -2.30
C GLY A 473 -4.09 -0.93 -2.62
N THR A 474 -5.18 -1.44 -2.03
CA THR A 474 -6.53 -0.91 -2.25
C THR A 474 -6.58 0.58 -1.86
N LEU A 475 -7.22 1.38 -2.70
CA LEU A 475 -7.41 2.81 -2.49
C LEU A 475 -8.83 3.11 -2.03
N VAL A 476 -8.98 4.06 -1.11
CA VAL A 476 -10.28 4.64 -0.76
C VAL A 476 -10.25 6.12 -1.08
N ALA A 477 -11.12 6.58 -1.98
CA ALA A 477 -11.27 7.97 -2.35
C ALA A 477 -12.66 8.47 -1.96
N ASP A 478 -12.77 9.70 -1.48
CA ASP A 478 -14.07 10.32 -1.24
C ASP A 478 -14.36 11.49 -2.21
N PRO A 479 -15.60 11.96 -2.28
CA PRO A 479 -15.98 13.06 -3.17
C PRO A 479 -15.35 14.41 -2.82
N HIS A 480 -14.69 14.52 -1.66
CA HIS A 480 -14.02 15.73 -1.19
C HIS A 480 -12.52 15.74 -1.50
N GLY A 481 -12.04 14.73 -2.25
CA GLY A 481 -10.66 14.64 -2.67
C GLY A 481 -9.72 13.98 -1.65
N ARG A 482 -10.24 13.41 -0.55
CA ARG A 482 -9.41 12.63 0.38
C ARG A 482 -9.11 11.27 -0.22
N LEU A 483 -7.85 10.85 -0.11
CA LEU A 483 -7.36 9.57 -0.61
C LEU A 483 -6.67 8.79 0.51
N TYR A 484 -6.96 7.50 0.60
CA TYR A 484 -6.37 6.57 1.55
C TYR A 484 -5.78 5.36 0.83
N PHE A 485 -4.72 4.80 1.39
CA PHE A 485 -4.01 3.64 0.84
C PHE A 485 -3.89 2.52 1.89
N CYS A 486 -4.36 1.32 1.57
CA CYS A 486 -4.19 0.14 2.41
C CYS A 486 -2.92 -0.63 2.04
N SER A 487 -1.92 -0.69 2.92
CA SER A 487 -0.68 -1.44 2.68
C SER A 487 -0.78 -2.95 2.97
N ARG A 488 -1.93 -3.42 3.48
CA ARG A 488 -2.16 -4.83 3.86
C ARG A 488 -2.77 -5.66 2.73
N GLY A 489 -2.87 -6.97 2.97
CA GLY A 489 -3.46 -7.94 2.07
C GLY A 489 -2.42 -8.62 1.20
N ASN A 490 -2.67 -9.85 0.77
CA ASN A 490 -1.66 -10.70 0.14
C ASN A 490 -2.16 -11.31 -1.18
N PRO A 491 -1.25 -11.82 -2.04
CA PRO A 491 -1.63 -12.40 -3.32
C PRO A 491 -2.60 -13.60 -3.23
N GLY A 492 -2.65 -14.31 -2.09
CA GLY A 492 -3.61 -15.38 -1.87
C GLY A 492 -5.07 -14.91 -1.87
N MET A 493 -5.29 -13.61 -1.67
CA MET A 493 -6.62 -12.98 -1.77
C MET A 493 -7.08 -12.76 -3.22
N ALA A 494 -6.29 -13.12 -4.24
CA ALA A 494 -6.68 -13.00 -5.65
C ALA A 494 -7.60 -14.17 -6.06
N THR A 495 -8.72 -14.36 -5.34
CA THR A 495 -9.71 -15.41 -5.59
C THR A 495 -11.12 -14.85 -5.68
N ALA A 496 -12.03 -15.57 -6.34
CA ALA A 496 -13.41 -15.15 -6.51
C ALA A 496 -14.13 -15.02 -5.15
N GLY A 497 -15.01 -14.04 -5.03
CA GLY A 497 -15.82 -13.81 -3.82
C GLY A 497 -15.20 -12.86 -2.78
N MET A 498 -13.93 -12.47 -2.92
CA MET A 498 -13.28 -11.51 -2.01
C MET A 498 -13.90 -10.11 -2.09
N GLY A 499 -14.40 -9.72 -3.27
CA GLY A 499 -15.19 -8.49 -3.44
C GLY A 499 -16.49 -8.54 -2.63
N ASP A 500 -17.24 -9.63 -2.74
CA ASP A 500 -18.49 -9.84 -2.01
C ASP A 500 -18.26 -9.76 -0.49
N ALA A 501 -17.21 -10.43 0.01
CA ALA A 501 -16.84 -10.39 1.41
C ALA A 501 -16.51 -8.96 1.87
N LEU A 502 -15.69 -8.22 1.11
CA LEU A 502 -15.37 -6.82 1.39
C LEU A 502 -16.64 -5.94 1.44
N ALA A 503 -17.56 -6.11 0.48
CA ALA A 503 -18.82 -5.38 0.45
C ALA A 503 -19.67 -5.66 1.70
N GLY A 504 -19.71 -6.92 2.14
CA GLY A 504 -20.32 -7.34 3.40
C GLY A 504 -19.71 -6.70 4.64
N VAL A 505 -18.38 -6.66 4.73
CA VAL A 505 -17.65 -6.00 5.82
C VAL A 505 -18.01 -4.51 5.90
N ILE A 506 -17.94 -3.79 4.77
CA ILE A 506 -18.27 -2.36 4.72
C ILE A 506 -19.75 -2.14 5.10
N GLY A 507 -20.67 -2.98 4.58
CA GLY A 507 -22.08 -2.93 4.93
C GLY A 507 -22.34 -3.09 6.44
N ALA A 508 -21.63 -3.99 7.10
CA ALA A 508 -21.72 -4.15 8.56
C ALA A 508 -21.21 -2.93 9.33
N LEU A 509 -20.14 -2.27 8.85
CA LEU A 509 -19.61 -1.07 9.49
C LEU A 509 -20.55 0.13 9.32
N LEU A 510 -21.15 0.30 8.14
CA LEU A 510 -22.21 1.28 7.91
C LEU A 510 -23.41 1.03 8.83
N ALA A 511 -23.87 -0.21 8.96
CA ALA A 511 -24.98 -0.55 9.86
C ALA A 511 -24.64 -0.30 11.34
N GLN A 512 -23.36 -0.38 11.71
CA GLN A 512 -22.86 -0.03 13.05
C GLN A 512 -22.72 1.48 13.27
N GLY A 513 -22.97 2.31 12.23
CA GLY A 513 -23.07 3.77 12.33
C GLY A 513 -21.81 4.53 11.96
N LEU A 514 -20.85 3.91 11.26
CA LEU A 514 -19.70 4.63 10.72
C LEU A 514 -20.11 5.45 9.48
N GLU A 515 -19.46 6.60 9.28
CA GLU A 515 -19.59 7.35 8.04
C GLU A 515 -19.01 6.55 6.85
N PRO A 516 -19.46 6.76 5.61
CA PRO A 516 -19.02 5.99 4.43
C PRO A 516 -17.53 5.85 4.25
N VAL A 517 -16.80 6.96 4.41
CA VAL A 517 -15.35 6.96 4.23
C VAL A 517 -14.67 6.16 5.34
N GLU A 518 -15.16 6.26 6.58
CA GLU A 518 -14.65 5.53 7.73
C GLU A 518 -14.93 4.04 7.62
N ALA A 519 -16.16 3.67 7.24
CA ALA A 519 -16.58 2.30 7.00
C ALA A 519 -15.76 1.66 5.86
N ALA A 520 -15.49 2.40 4.79
CA ALA A 520 -14.65 1.95 3.70
C ALA A 520 -13.17 1.79 4.12
N VAL A 521 -12.60 2.78 4.80
CA VAL A 521 -11.21 2.76 5.31
C VAL A 521 -10.99 1.58 6.26
N LEU A 522 -11.85 1.45 7.28
CA LEU A 522 -11.74 0.35 8.24
C LEU A 522 -12.06 -1.00 7.59
N GLY A 523 -13.08 -1.06 6.74
CA GLY A 523 -13.51 -2.30 6.09
C GLY A 523 -12.44 -2.89 5.18
N VAL A 524 -11.77 -2.06 4.39
CA VAL A 524 -10.62 -2.46 3.57
C VAL A 524 -9.48 -2.98 4.44
N TYR A 525 -9.16 -2.28 5.53
CA TYR A 525 -8.07 -2.68 6.43
C TYR A 525 -8.36 -4.01 7.14
N LEU A 526 -9.57 -4.19 7.68
CA LEU A 526 -9.98 -5.42 8.36
C LEU A 526 -9.99 -6.61 7.41
N HIS A 527 -10.53 -6.42 6.20
CA HIS A 527 -10.55 -7.47 5.17
C HIS A 527 -9.13 -7.88 4.77
N ALA A 528 -8.25 -6.91 4.54
CA ALA A 528 -6.86 -7.14 4.18
C ALA A 528 -6.05 -7.79 5.32
N LEU A 529 -6.26 -7.35 6.57
CA LEU A 529 -5.64 -7.95 7.76
C LEU A 529 -6.13 -9.38 8.00
N ALA A 530 -7.42 -9.65 7.83
CA ALA A 530 -7.97 -11.00 7.92
C ALA A 530 -7.37 -11.92 6.84
N GLY A 531 -7.15 -11.40 5.64
CA GLY A 531 -6.40 -12.11 4.59
C GLY A 531 -4.96 -12.42 4.98
N ASP A 532 -4.25 -11.48 5.58
CA ASP A 532 -2.88 -11.68 6.07
C ASP A 532 -2.82 -12.71 7.22
N LEU A 533 -3.80 -12.66 8.14
CA LEU A 533 -3.98 -13.64 9.20
C LEU A 533 -4.24 -15.04 8.65
N ALA A 534 -5.12 -15.17 7.66
CA ALA A 534 -5.43 -16.43 7.01
C ALA A 534 -4.20 -17.02 6.30
N ALA A 535 -3.45 -16.19 5.58
CA ALA A 535 -2.17 -16.59 4.97
C ALA A 535 -1.19 -17.12 6.02
N ALA A 536 -1.03 -16.37 7.12
CA ALA A 536 -0.10 -16.72 8.17
C ALA A 536 -0.51 -18.02 8.91
N ALA A 537 -1.81 -18.24 9.12
CA ALA A 537 -2.36 -19.48 9.67
C ALA A 537 -2.13 -20.68 8.74
N ALA A 538 -2.18 -20.46 7.43
CA ALA A 538 -1.85 -21.45 6.40
C ALA A 538 -0.33 -21.68 6.23
N GLY A 539 0.52 -21.08 7.06
CA GLY A 539 1.98 -21.23 7.00
C GLY A 539 2.65 -20.43 5.88
N ALA A 540 1.94 -19.49 5.25
CA ALA A 540 2.57 -18.57 4.32
C ALA A 540 3.63 -17.72 5.05
N PRO A 541 4.75 -17.41 4.40
CA PRO A 541 5.71 -16.48 4.96
C PRO A 541 5.06 -15.09 5.07
N PRO A 542 5.55 -14.23 5.98
CA PRO A 542 5.21 -12.82 5.94
C PRO A 542 5.46 -12.25 4.54
N ALA A 543 4.52 -11.46 4.03
CA ALA A 543 4.65 -10.80 2.73
C ALA A 543 5.90 -9.92 2.72
N GLY A 544 6.86 -10.23 1.84
CA GLY A 544 8.20 -9.65 1.83
C GLY A 544 9.29 -10.69 1.54
N ARG A 545 9.28 -11.81 2.26
CA ARG A 545 10.23 -12.92 2.04
C ARG A 545 10.00 -13.69 0.73
N ALA A 546 8.83 -13.54 0.10
CA ALA A 546 8.53 -14.17 -1.19
C ALA A 546 9.36 -13.60 -2.36
N ALA A 547 9.88 -12.37 -2.25
CA ALA A 547 10.65 -11.72 -3.32
C ALA A 547 12.11 -12.24 -3.43
N ALA A 548 12.65 -12.86 -2.39
CA ALA A 548 14.04 -13.35 -2.33
C ALA A 548 14.16 -14.86 -2.63
N GLY A 549 13.38 -15.38 -3.59
CA GLY A 549 13.56 -16.74 -4.10
C GLY A 549 12.49 -17.76 -3.70
N TRP A 550 11.24 -17.34 -3.50
CA TRP A 550 10.12 -18.29 -3.46
C TRP A 550 9.18 -18.08 -4.66
N PRO A 551 9.52 -18.64 -5.84
CA PRO A 551 8.61 -18.64 -6.96
C PRO A 551 7.42 -19.56 -6.61
N GLY A 552 6.26 -18.99 -6.36
CA GLY A 552 4.97 -19.70 -6.51
C GLY A 552 4.32 -20.32 -5.27
N ALA A 553 4.85 -20.13 -4.06
CA ALA A 553 4.19 -20.61 -2.84
C ALA A 553 3.37 -19.48 -2.16
N PHE A 554 2.26 -19.05 -2.79
CA PHE A 554 1.23 -18.34 -2.04
C PHE A 554 0.31 -19.36 -1.37
N ALA A 555 -0.09 -19.13 -0.11
CA ALA A 555 -1.15 -19.94 0.48
C ALA A 555 -2.40 -19.80 -0.38
N ARG A 556 -2.96 -20.94 -0.81
CA ARG A 556 -4.27 -20.95 -1.47
C ARG A 556 -5.31 -20.59 -0.42
N LEU A 557 -5.76 -19.33 -0.43
CA LEU A 557 -6.80 -18.87 0.45
C LEU A 557 -8.14 -18.92 -0.27
N THR A 558 -9.14 -19.43 0.43
CA THR A 558 -10.53 -19.25 0.08
C THR A 558 -11.06 -17.98 0.73
N VAL A 559 -12.16 -17.46 0.19
CA VAL A 559 -12.91 -16.37 0.83
C VAL A 559 -13.40 -16.77 2.24
N GLY A 560 -13.68 -18.06 2.47
CA GLY A 560 -14.07 -18.59 3.78
C GLY A 560 -12.98 -18.38 4.83
N ASP A 561 -11.73 -18.70 4.50
CA ASP A 561 -10.58 -18.53 5.39
C ASP A 561 -10.43 -17.05 5.84
N VAL A 562 -10.68 -16.11 4.93
CA VAL A 562 -10.64 -14.66 5.24
C VAL A 562 -11.80 -14.25 6.13
N ILE A 563 -13.02 -14.69 5.80
CA ILE A 563 -14.22 -14.40 6.60
C ILE A 563 -14.09 -14.92 8.03
N GLU A 564 -13.48 -16.10 8.22
CA GLU A 564 -13.25 -16.69 9.54
C GLU A 564 -12.26 -15.89 10.39
N GLN A 565 -11.31 -15.18 9.77
CA GLN A 565 -10.33 -14.36 10.48
C GLN A 565 -10.79 -12.94 10.79
N LEU A 566 -11.96 -12.50 10.29
CA LEU A 566 -12.48 -11.15 10.55
C LEU A 566 -12.62 -10.82 12.05
N PRO A 567 -13.17 -11.71 12.92
CA PRO A 567 -13.25 -11.43 14.35
C PRO A 567 -11.87 -11.23 15.00
N THR A 568 -10.87 -12.04 14.58
CA THR A 568 -9.48 -11.89 15.05
C THR A 568 -8.89 -10.56 14.60
N ALA A 569 -9.09 -10.18 13.33
CA ALA A 569 -8.63 -8.89 12.80
C ALA A 569 -9.23 -7.70 13.57
N ILE A 570 -10.53 -7.76 13.87
CA ILE A 570 -11.23 -6.72 14.66
C ILE A 570 -10.66 -6.64 16.07
N ALA A 571 -10.52 -7.78 16.76
CA ALA A 571 -9.98 -7.84 18.11
C ALA A 571 -8.56 -7.26 18.18
N TRP A 572 -7.70 -7.61 17.22
CA TRP A 572 -6.34 -7.05 17.09
C TRP A 572 -6.35 -5.54 16.88
N CYS A 573 -7.24 -5.01 16.06
CA CYS A 573 -7.35 -3.56 15.88
C CYS A 573 -7.81 -2.87 17.15
N ALA A 574 -8.81 -3.42 17.86
CA ALA A 574 -9.36 -2.81 19.07
C ALA A 574 -8.37 -2.79 20.24
N GLN A 575 -7.62 -3.87 20.44
CA GLN A 575 -6.65 -4.03 21.53
C GLN A 575 -5.33 -3.28 21.26
N GLY A 576 -5.06 -2.93 19.99
CA GLY A 576 -3.75 -2.50 19.52
C GLY A 576 -2.91 -3.70 19.12
N LEU A 577 -1.94 -3.51 18.22
CA LEU A 577 -1.03 -4.58 17.81
C LEU A 577 -0.31 -5.17 19.04
N PRO A 578 0.04 -6.48 19.06
CA PRO A 578 0.64 -7.19 20.20
C PRO A 578 2.00 -6.66 20.73
N SER A 579 2.41 -5.44 20.39
CA SER A 579 3.66 -4.78 20.78
C SER A 579 3.45 -3.42 21.46
N GLY A 580 2.22 -3.05 21.82
CA GLY A 580 1.93 -1.91 22.71
C GLY A 580 2.22 -0.51 22.15
N THR A 581 2.66 -0.40 20.89
CA THR A 581 2.84 0.86 20.17
C THR A 581 1.87 0.86 18.98
N GLY A 582 1.12 1.95 18.81
CA GLY A 582 -0.01 2.01 17.87
C GLY A 582 0.35 1.82 16.39
N VAL A 583 1.63 1.82 16.04
CA VAL A 583 2.17 1.41 14.74
C VAL A 583 3.16 0.29 15.05
N ALA A 584 3.20 -0.80 14.26
CA ALA A 584 4.16 -1.87 14.52
C ALA A 584 5.58 -1.28 14.50
N PRO A 585 6.32 -1.35 15.63
CA PRO A 585 7.63 -0.76 15.70
C PRO A 585 8.52 -1.45 14.65
N GLY A 586 9.28 -0.65 13.92
CA GLY A 586 10.36 -1.14 13.10
C GLY A 586 11.46 -1.76 13.96
N PRO A 587 12.53 -2.26 13.34
CA PRO A 587 13.61 -2.91 14.06
C PRO A 587 14.41 -1.94 14.97
N VAL A 588 14.24 -0.63 14.80
CA VAL A 588 14.92 0.42 15.58
C VAL A 588 13.96 1.59 15.89
N PRO A 589 14.22 2.41 16.92
CA PRO A 589 13.40 3.59 17.25
C PRO A 589 13.29 4.56 16.07
N GLY A 590 12.11 5.17 15.90
CA GLY A 590 11.83 6.11 14.80
C GLY A 590 11.63 5.44 13.43
N VAL A 591 11.70 4.11 13.34
CA VAL A 591 11.43 3.37 12.10
C VAL A 591 10.16 2.57 12.26
N VAL A 592 9.33 2.54 11.21
CA VAL A 592 8.11 1.73 11.16
C VAL A 592 8.03 0.95 9.85
N TRP A 593 7.38 -0.21 9.89
CA TRP A 593 7.09 -0.96 8.67
C TRP A 593 5.95 -0.29 7.91
N LEU A 594 6.10 -0.05 6.61
CA LEU A 594 4.98 0.38 5.77
C LEU A 594 3.86 -0.67 5.76
N ARG A 595 4.28 -1.93 5.72
CA ARG A 595 3.42 -3.11 5.89
C ARG A 595 3.97 -3.95 7.04
N PRO A 596 3.39 -3.85 8.24
CA PRO A 596 3.83 -4.66 9.38
C PRO A 596 3.67 -6.16 9.14
N PRO A 597 4.68 -6.97 9.52
CA PRO A 597 4.55 -8.42 9.49
C PRO A 597 3.43 -8.87 10.43
N VAL A 598 2.68 -9.88 10.02
CA VAL A 598 1.71 -10.56 10.88
C VAL A 598 2.46 -11.62 11.67
N ALA A 599 2.74 -11.34 12.95
CA ALA A 599 3.31 -12.33 13.84
C ALA A 599 2.23 -13.38 14.15
N THR A 600 2.36 -14.59 13.61
CA THR A 600 1.80 -15.75 14.29
C THR A 600 2.57 -15.88 15.60
N GLY A 601 1.93 -16.25 16.71
CA GLY A 601 2.56 -16.36 18.05
C GLY A 601 3.69 -17.40 18.17
N ARG A 602 4.40 -17.71 17.09
CA ARG A 602 5.61 -18.53 16.97
C ARG A 602 6.79 -17.70 16.46
N GLN A 603 7.11 -16.58 17.11
CA GLN A 603 8.52 -16.21 17.21
C GLN A 603 8.97 -16.60 18.61
N PRO A 604 10.04 -17.41 18.77
CA PRO A 604 10.64 -17.54 20.08
C PRO A 604 11.09 -16.13 20.46
N LEU A 605 10.67 -15.67 21.64
CA LEU A 605 11.34 -14.59 22.33
C LEU A 605 12.83 -14.95 22.32
N ARG A 606 13.59 -14.41 21.38
CA ARG A 606 15.05 -14.45 21.46
C ARG A 606 15.38 -13.47 22.55
N GLY A 607 15.46 -14.01 23.76
CA GLY A 607 15.96 -13.31 24.92
C GLY A 607 17.33 -12.71 24.64
N GLY A 608 17.58 -11.60 25.32
CA GLY A 608 18.86 -10.93 25.28
C GLY A 608 18.75 -9.52 25.84
N GLU A 609 18.54 -9.40 27.15
CA GLU A 609 19.26 -8.37 27.88
C GLU A 609 20.75 -8.54 27.57
N ARG A 610 21.33 -7.52 26.92
CA ARG A 610 22.69 -7.03 27.18
C ARG A 610 22.92 -5.70 26.50
#